data_AF-A0A8I0DG55-F1
#
_entry.id   AF-A0A8I0DG55-F1
#
_cell.length_a   1.000
_cell.length_b   1.000
_cell.length_c   1.000
_cell.angle_alpha   90.00
_cell.angle_beta   90.00
_cell.angle_gamma   90.00
#
_symmetry.space_group_name_H-M   'P 1'
#
loop_
_entity.id
_entity.type
_entity.pdbx_description
1 polymer ?
#
loop_
_entity_poly.entity_id
_entity_poly.type
_entity_poly.pdbx_seq_one_letter_code
_entity_poly.pdbx_strand_id
1 'polypeptide(L)'
;MEKKQNPNQRMLINIGLALCGFVAGSVVWGPASDLFKSNQSAKEPANERMIEQFNRLIREPQANQSAGLVLTEQDKELIGKTAAQYLIDHPENLVEAGKRLESNRDGEKMSNVVNTKDVLLESTYTPNYGPDNADVAVIEFFDYMCHFCQQSSPVLEKAISANKNVRTFFKDFTIFADRTPISGMGAKIGLYIFRTYGQDKYYEFHNKLMNETGIALQSKKDYSPQNLATLVHGLGYKDILDEHGNFLLTAQLRDQLQNVLDANMMLADKLNYSGTPVFIIMNIKNPQNKTTTIIPGAPDSYRLQQAIDKAKDN
;
A
#
# COMPACT_ATOMS: atom_id res chain seq x y z
N MET A 1 12.15 49.03 31.80
CA MET A 1 12.99 49.69 30.77
C MET A 1 12.69 49.03 29.44
N GLU A 2 12.05 49.80 28.56
CA GLU A 2 11.80 49.50 27.16
C GLU A 2 13.11 49.25 26.38
N LYS A 3 13.05 48.40 25.35
CA LYS A 3 13.07 48.88 23.96
C LYS A 3 12.58 47.81 22.99
N LYS A 4 11.50 48.16 22.29
CA LYS A 4 11.01 47.59 21.03
C LYS A 4 11.88 48.04 19.85
N GLN A 5 12.00 47.19 18.82
CA GLN A 5 11.91 47.47 17.36
C GLN A 5 12.63 46.34 16.60
N ASN A 6 12.32 45.93 15.37
CA ASN A 6 11.14 45.78 14.49
C ASN A 6 11.69 44.95 13.29
N PRO A 7 10.89 44.15 12.55
CA PRO A 7 11.36 43.12 11.63
C PRO A 7 11.59 43.68 10.23
N ASN A 8 12.57 43.14 9.50
CA ASN A 8 12.61 43.04 8.03
C ASN A 8 13.97 42.48 7.60
N GLN A 9 14.00 41.25 7.11
CA GLN A 9 14.85 40.90 5.97
C GLN A 9 14.38 39.58 5.34
N ARG A 10 13.65 39.74 4.24
CA ARG A 10 13.37 38.69 3.26
C ARG A 10 14.67 38.44 2.47
N MET A 11 15.20 37.23 2.54
CA MET A 11 16.27 36.77 1.65
C MET A 11 15.63 36.15 0.41
N LEU A 12 15.80 36.82 -0.72
CA LEU A 12 15.35 36.38 -2.04
C LEU A 12 16.33 35.33 -2.58
N ILE A 13 15.84 34.13 -2.87
CA ILE A 13 16.56 33.10 -3.63
C ILE A 13 16.10 33.23 -5.08
N ASN A 14 17.01 33.62 -5.96
CA ASN A 14 16.82 33.62 -7.41
C ASN A 14 16.91 32.18 -7.94
N ILE A 15 15.81 31.67 -8.50
CA ILE A 15 15.83 30.48 -9.36
C ILE A 15 15.37 30.94 -10.74
N GLY A 16 16.31 30.92 -11.70
CA GLY A 16 16.01 31.18 -13.10
C GLY A 16 15.29 29.99 -13.73
N LEU A 17 14.11 30.24 -14.29
CA LEU A 17 13.45 29.34 -15.23
C LEU A 17 13.78 29.79 -16.66
N ALA A 18 14.48 28.94 -17.39
CA ALA A 18 14.66 29.04 -18.82
C ALA A 18 13.38 28.58 -19.53
N LEU A 19 12.79 29.47 -20.33
CA LEU A 19 11.72 29.13 -21.29
C LEU A 19 12.38 28.71 -22.60
N CYS A 20 12.31 27.42 -22.92
CA CYS A 20 12.70 26.90 -24.24
C CYS A 20 11.54 27.02 -25.23
N GLY A 21 11.88 27.42 -26.45
CA GLY A 21 10.96 27.81 -27.51
C GLY A 21 10.23 26.67 -28.19
N PHE A 22 9.08 27.04 -28.76
CA PHE A 22 8.32 26.32 -29.78
C PHE A 22 9.10 26.20 -31.09
N VAL A 23 9.15 25.00 -31.68
CA VAL A 23 9.16 24.82 -33.15
C VAL A 23 8.37 23.57 -33.49
N ALA A 24 7.17 23.73 -34.06
CA ALA A 24 6.51 22.70 -34.87
C ALA A 24 6.11 23.35 -36.19
N GLY A 25 6.55 22.74 -37.29
CA GLY A 25 6.60 23.33 -38.62
C GLY A 25 5.25 23.64 -39.25
N SER A 26 5.27 24.60 -40.18
CA SER A 26 4.17 24.85 -41.12
C SER A 26 4.77 25.15 -42.49
N VAL A 27 4.31 24.37 -43.46
CA VAL A 27 4.70 24.37 -44.87
C VAL A 27 4.21 25.64 -45.55
N VAL A 28 5.10 26.26 -46.34
CA VAL A 28 4.86 27.45 -47.15
C VAL A 28 4.27 27.05 -48.50
N TRP A 29 3.12 27.63 -48.87
CA TRP A 29 2.69 27.85 -50.25
C TRP A 29 2.13 29.28 -50.32
N GLY A 30 2.79 30.14 -51.11
CA GLY A 30 2.32 31.48 -51.42
C GLY A 30 1.57 31.52 -52.75
N PRO A 31 0.72 32.54 -52.98
CA PRO A 31 0.32 32.92 -54.33
C PRO A 31 0.94 34.25 -54.75
N ALA A 32 1.32 34.29 -56.02
CA ALA A 32 1.69 35.46 -56.78
C ALA A 32 0.47 36.35 -57.09
N SER A 33 0.69 37.66 -57.16
CA SER A 33 0.02 38.55 -58.13
C SER A 33 0.64 39.94 -58.12
N ASP A 34 1.48 40.14 -59.13
CA ASP A 34 1.57 41.28 -60.06
C ASP A 34 1.20 42.71 -59.62
N LEU A 35 2.22 43.55 -59.81
CA LEU A 35 2.18 44.97 -60.11
C LEU A 35 1.34 45.26 -61.38
N PHE A 36 0.41 46.22 -61.34
CA PHE A 36 0.20 47.16 -62.45
C PHE A 36 -0.49 48.47 -61.98
N LYS A 37 -0.05 49.57 -62.59
CA LYS A 37 -0.38 50.98 -62.28
C LYS A 37 -1.72 51.44 -62.84
N SER A 38 -2.18 52.57 -62.28
CA SER A 38 -2.71 53.78 -62.96
C SER A 38 -4.18 54.18 -62.76
N ASN A 39 -4.32 55.28 -62.01
CA ASN A 39 -5.02 56.56 -62.26
C ASN A 39 -6.50 56.67 -62.71
N GLN A 40 -7.14 57.65 -62.06
CA GLN A 40 -8.24 58.54 -62.49
C GLN A 40 -9.72 58.07 -62.43
N SER A 41 -10.39 58.62 -61.41
CA SER A 41 -11.62 59.45 -61.49
C SER A 41 -12.79 58.97 -62.36
N ALA A 42 -13.89 58.59 -61.71
CA ALA A 42 -15.26 58.95 -62.07
C ALA A 42 -16.22 58.71 -60.88
N LYS A 43 -17.18 59.61 -60.70
CA LYS A 43 -18.17 59.65 -59.61
C LYS A 43 -19.33 58.67 -59.85
N GLU A 44 -19.82 57.98 -58.82
CA GLU A 44 -21.21 57.49 -58.77
C GLU A 44 -21.69 57.28 -57.31
N PRO A 45 -22.86 57.81 -56.86
CA PRO A 45 -23.30 57.78 -55.46
C PRO A 45 -24.01 56.47 -55.04
N ALA A 46 -23.88 55.39 -55.80
CA ALA A 46 -24.57 54.13 -55.53
C ALA A 46 -23.84 53.17 -54.56
N ASN A 47 -22.60 53.48 -54.17
CA ASN A 47 -21.72 52.52 -53.49
C ASN A 47 -21.64 52.66 -51.95
N GLU A 48 -22.10 53.77 -51.36
CA GLU A 48 -22.04 53.94 -49.89
C GLU A 48 -23.07 53.08 -49.15
N ARG A 49 -24.26 52.87 -49.72
CA ARG A 49 -25.31 52.04 -49.09
C ARG A 49 -24.97 50.55 -49.07
N MET A 50 -24.28 50.05 -50.10
CA MET A 50 -23.81 48.67 -50.18
C MET A 50 -22.65 48.42 -49.21
N ILE A 51 -21.74 49.39 -49.06
CA ILE A 51 -20.63 49.32 -48.10
C ILE A 51 -21.15 49.41 -46.65
N GLU A 52 -22.17 50.22 -46.36
CA GLU A 52 -22.82 50.23 -45.04
C GLU A 52 -23.59 48.94 -44.73
N GLN A 53 -24.29 48.35 -45.71
CA GLN A 53 -24.94 47.04 -45.54
C GLN A 53 -23.92 45.92 -45.30
N PHE A 54 -22.80 45.92 -46.04
CA PHE A 54 -21.73 44.96 -45.86
C PHE A 54 -21.01 45.14 -44.51
N ASN A 55 -20.78 46.39 -44.09
CA ASN A 55 -20.17 46.68 -42.78
C ASN A 55 -21.12 46.43 -41.59
N ARG A 56 -22.45 46.46 -41.79
CA ARG A 56 -23.43 45.99 -40.79
C ARG A 56 -23.45 44.47 -40.65
N LEU A 57 -23.18 43.73 -41.73
CA LEU A 57 -23.09 42.26 -41.69
C LEU A 57 -21.80 41.75 -41.02
N ILE A 58 -20.79 42.60 -40.83
CA ILE A 58 -19.48 42.25 -40.25
C ILE A 58 -19.28 42.79 -38.82
N ARG A 59 -20.22 43.58 -38.29
CA ARG A 59 -20.17 44.12 -36.91
C ARG A 59 -21.19 43.45 -35.99
N GLU A 60 -21.01 42.15 -35.75
CA GLU A 60 -21.31 41.58 -34.44
C GLU A 60 -20.07 40.85 -33.94
N PRO A 61 -19.45 41.31 -32.83
CA PRO A 61 -18.47 40.50 -32.15
C PRO A 61 -19.24 39.37 -31.49
N GLN A 62 -19.28 38.20 -32.14
CA GLN A 62 -19.51 36.95 -31.44
C GLN A 62 -18.37 36.82 -30.43
N ALA A 63 -18.61 37.33 -29.22
CA ALA A 63 -17.79 37.08 -28.07
C ALA A 63 -17.74 35.57 -27.93
N ASN A 64 -16.61 34.98 -28.34
CA ASN A 64 -16.30 33.58 -28.11
C ASN A 64 -16.04 33.40 -26.61
N GLN A 65 -17.11 33.51 -25.82
CA GLN A 65 -17.21 32.86 -24.53
C GLN A 65 -17.40 31.39 -24.86
N SER A 66 -16.54 30.53 -24.33
CA SER A 66 -16.82 29.10 -24.33
C SER A 66 -18.19 28.92 -23.69
N ALA A 67 -19.22 28.67 -24.50
CA ALA A 67 -20.53 28.31 -24.02
C ALA A 67 -20.35 26.97 -23.30
N GLY A 68 -20.15 27.03 -21.98
CA GLY A 68 -20.25 25.85 -21.14
C GLY A 68 -21.61 25.23 -21.42
N LEU A 69 -21.62 23.96 -21.76
CA LEU A 69 -22.83 23.26 -22.14
C LEU A 69 -23.78 23.25 -20.94
N VAL A 70 -24.82 24.08 -20.94
CA VAL A 70 -25.81 24.15 -19.86
C VAL A 70 -26.89 23.12 -20.15
N LEU A 71 -26.81 21.98 -19.44
CA LEU A 71 -27.79 20.89 -19.56
C LEU A 71 -29.08 21.25 -18.81
N THR A 72 -30.23 21.13 -19.48
CA THR A 72 -31.54 21.21 -18.83
C THR A 72 -31.82 19.94 -18.02
N GLU A 73 -32.82 19.97 -17.14
CA GLU A 73 -33.23 18.76 -16.39
C GLU A 73 -33.72 17.64 -17.32
N GLN A 74 -34.38 17.99 -18.44
CA GLN A 74 -34.81 17.03 -19.46
C GLN A 74 -33.60 16.38 -20.15
N ASP A 75 -32.55 17.14 -20.45
CA ASP A 75 -31.32 16.61 -21.04
C ASP A 75 -30.63 15.63 -20.10
N LYS A 76 -30.55 15.96 -18.81
CA LYS A 76 -29.96 15.08 -17.78
C LYS A 76 -30.72 13.76 -17.66
N GLU A 77 -32.05 13.80 -17.69
CA GLU A 77 -32.88 12.59 -17.63
C GLU A 77 -32.69 11.72 -18.88
N LEU A 78 -32.68 12.33 -20.07
CA LEU A 78 -32.45 11.60 -21.32
C LEU A 78 -31.06 10.97 -21.35
N ILE A 79 -30.01 11.73 -20.99
CA ILE A 79 -28.64 11.23 -20.90
C ILE A 79 -28.57 10.07 -19.91
N GLY A 80 -29.20 10.18 -18.73
CA GLY A 80 -29.24 9.12 -17.73
C GLY A 80 -29.88 7.83 -18.27
N LYS A 81 -31.04 7.94 -18.94
CA LYS A 81 -31.72 6.79 -19.57
C LYS A 81 -30.89 6.17 -20.69
N THR A 82 -30.29 6.98 -21.55
CA THR A 82 -29.44 6.50 -22.65
C THR A 82 -28.19 5.81 -22.11
N ALA A 83 -27.51 6.39 -21.10
CA ALA A 83 -26.35 5.78 -20.47
C ALA A 83 -26.71 4.46 -19.77
N ALA A 84 -27.84 4.41 -19.07
CA ALA A 84 -28.33 3.19 -18.43
C ALA A 84 -28.62 2.09 -19.46
N GLN A 85 -29.34 2.42 -20.54
CA GLN A 85 -29.64 1.47 -21.61
C GLN A 85 -28.36 0.98 -22.30
N TYR A 86 -27.42 1.88 -22.57
CA TYR A 86 -26.13 1.51 -23.15
C TYR A 86 -25.34 0.55 -22.27
N LEU A 87 -25.32 0.73 -20.94
CA LEU A 87 -24.66 -0.20 -20.03
C LEU A 87 -25.38 -1.57 -19.93
N ILE A 88 -26.71 -1.60 -20.12
CA ILE A 88 -27.50 -2.84 -20.20
C ILE A 88 -27.22 -3.59 -21.51
N ASP A 89 -27.15 -2.88 -22.63
CA ASP A 89 -26.87 -3.45 -23.95
C ASP A 89 -25.39 -3.86 -24.11
N HIS A 90 -24.50 -3.25 -23.31
CA HIS A 90 -23.05 -3.47 -23.30
C HIS A 90 -22.51 -3.82 -21.89
N PRO A 91 -22.91 -4.95 -21.30
CA PRO A 91 -22.51 -5.34 -19.94
C PRO A 91 -20.99 -5.55 -19.77
N GLU A 92 -20.25 -5.79 -20.85
CA GLU A 92 -18.78 -5.88 -20.86
C GLU A 92 -18.10 -4.62 -20.30
N ASN A 93 -18.71 -3.44 -20.48
CA ASN A 93 -18.17 -2.18 -19.96
C ASN A 93 -18.20 -2.15 -18.43
N LEU A 94 -19.21 -2.76 -17.80
CA LEU A 94 -19.30 -2.90 -16.35
C LEU A 94 -18.25 -3.89 -15.81
N VAL A 95 -18.04 -4.98 -16.54
CA VAL A 95 -17.01 -5.98 -16.19
C VAL A 95 -15.61 -5.36 -16.25
N GLU A 96 -15.28 -4.64 -17.33
CA GLU A 96 -13.99 -3.99 -17.50
C GLU A 96 -13.78 -2.86 -16.48
N ALA A 97 -14.80 -2.03 -16.22
CA ALA A 97 -14.75 -1.02 -15.17
C ALA A 97 -14.48 -1.64 -13.80
N GLY A 98 -15.14 -2.76 -13.46
CA GLY A 98 -14.89 -3.53 -12.25
C GLY A 98 -13.46 -4.06 -12.15
N LYS A 99 -12.93 -4.64 -13.23
CA LYS A 99 -11.54 -5.13 -13.29
C LYS A 99 -10.52 -4.00 -13.08
N ARG A 100 -10.74 -2.84 -13.69
CA ARG A 100 -9.87 -1.65 -13.51
C ARG A 100 -9.93 -1.10 -12.09
N LEU A 101 -11.13 -1.02 -11.52
CA LEU A 101 -11.31 -0.63 -10.12
C LEU A 101 -10.55 -1.57 -9.17
N GLU A 102 -10.63 -2.89 -9.38
CA GLU A 102 -9.90 -3.84 -8.55
C GLU A 102 -8.39 -3.75 -8.75
N SER A 103 -7.94 -3.61 -10.00
CA SER A 103 -6.51 -3.42 -10.32
C SER A 103 -5.94 -2.15 -9.67
N ASN A 104 -6.71 -1.05 -9.66
CA ASN A 104 -6.33 0.19 -8.99
C ASN A 104 -6.23 -0.01 -7.47
N ARG A 105 -7.21 -0.67 -6.85
CA ARG A 105 -7.19 -1.00 -5.42
C ARG A 105 -6.01 -1.89 -5.04
N ASP A 106 -5.69 -2.88 -5.86
CA ASP A 106 -4.53 -3.75 -5.62
C ASP A 106 -3.20 -3.00 -5.78
N GLY A 107 -3.13 -2.09 -6.76
CA GLY A 107 -2.01 -1.17 -6.90
C GLY A 107 -1.83 -0.26 -5.68
N GLU A 108 -2.91 0.28 -5.13
CA GLU A 108 -2.91 1.10 -3.91
C GLU A 108 -2.50 0.28 -2.68
N LYS A 109 -3.07 -0.92 -2.47
CA LYS A 109 -2.68 -1.84 -1.39
C LYS A 109 -1.18 -2.15 -1.45
N MET A 110 -0.67 -2.49 -2.64
CA MET A 110 0.74 -2.78 -2.84
C MET A 110 1.63 -1.57 -2.55
N SER A 111 1.22 -0.38 -3.01
CA SER A 111 1.92 0.87 -2.73
C SER A 111 1.98 1.15 -1.23
N ASN A 112 0.88 0.96 -0.49
CA ASN A 112 0.84 1.14 0.96
C ASN A 112 1.80 0.20 1.70
N VAL A 113 1.91 -1.05 1.26
CA VAL A 113 2.88 -2.02 1.79
C VAL A 113 4.31 -1.54 1.54
N VAL A 114 4.66 -1.18 0.30
CA VAL A 114 6.01 -0.73 -0.05
C VAL A 114 6.38 0.56 0.69
N ASN A 115 5.44 1.50 0.82
CA ASN A 115 5.64 2.76 1.54
C ASN A 115 5.74 2.58 3.06
N THR A 116 5.34 1.43 3.60
CA THR A 116 5.42 1.10 5.03
C THR A 116 6.59 0.15 5.34
N LYS A 117 7.52 -0.04 4.39
CA LYS A 117 8.66 -0.96 4.51
C LYS A 117 9.44 -0.80 5.83
N ASP A 118 9.67 0.42 6.30
CA ASP A 118 10.54 0.67 7.45
C ASP A 118 9.91 0.11 8.75
N VAL A 119 8.58 0.12 8.83
CA VAL A 119 7.83 -0.46 9.96
C VAL A 119 7.71 -1.98 9.81
N LEU A 120 7.51 -2.45 8.57
CA LEU A 120 7.43 -3.89 8.27
C LEU A 120 8.75 -4.61 8.55
N LEU A 121 9.89 -3.96 8.26
CA LEU A 121 11.25 -4.50 8.38
C LEU A 121 11.98 -4.07 9.66
N GLU A 122 11.29 -3.38 10.56
CA GLU A 122 11.80 -3.07 11.90
C GLU A 122 12.24 -4.38 12.59
N SER A 123 13.43 -4.41 13.20
CA SER A 123 14.04 -5.65 13.74
C SER A 123 14.45 -5.57 15.22
N THR A 124 14.30 -4.42 15.87
CA THR A 124 14.65 -4.19 17.28
C THR A 124 13.61 -4.81 18.21
N TYR A 125 12.32 -4.62 17.89
CA TYR A 125 11.20 -5.07 18.71
C TYR A 125 10.37 -6.16 18.04
N THR A 126 10.50 -6.30 16.72
CA THR A 126 9.87 -7.37 15.95
C THR A 126 10.76 -8.62 15.93
N PRO A 127 10.25 -9.77 16.39
CA PRO A 127 10.95 -11.02 16.24
C PRO A 127 11.22 -11.32 14.77
N ASN A 128 12.43 -11.75 14.50
CA ASN A 128 12.87 -12.07 13.15
C ASN A 128 13.84 -13.25 13.19
N TYR A 129 14.01 -13.92 12.06
CA TYR A 129 14.93 -15.05 11.93
C TYR A 129 15.59 -15.06 10.56
N GLY A 130 16.90 -15.30 10.51
CA GLY A 130 17.72 -15.27 9.31
C GLY A 130 18.87 -14.26 9.38
N PRO A 131 19.70 -14.18 8.33
CA PRO A 131 20.91 -13.37 8.35
C PRO A 131 20.60 -11.87 8.25
N ASP A 132 21.44 -11.05 8.89
CA ASP A 132 21.27 -9.60 8.89
C ASP A 132 21.43 -8.96 7.51
N ASN A 133 22.19 -9.59 6.62
CA ASN A 133 22.46 -9.14 5.26
C ASN A 133 21.55 -9.79 4.20
N ALA A 134 20.41 -10.36 4.60
CA ALA A 134 19.42 -10.92 3.69
C ALA A 134 18.98 -9.87 2.63
N ASP A 135 18.73 -10.32 1.40
CA ASP A 135 18.19 -9.46 0.35
C ASP A 135 16.65 -9.49 0.29
N VAL A 136 16.04 -10.59 0.73
CA VAL A 136 14.58 -10.78 0.70
C VAL A 136 14.03 -10.89 2.12
N ALA A 137 12.94 -10.16 2.37
CA ALA A 137 12.14 -10.28 3.57
C ALA A 137 10.90 -11.12 3.29
N VAL A 138 10.59 -12.04 4.22
CA VAL A 138 9.29 -12.67 4.35
C VAL A 138 8.66 -12.16 5.64
N ILE A 139 7.67 -11.29 5.55
CA ILE A 139 6.94 -10.78 6.72
C ILE A 139 5.65 -11.57 6.86
N GLU A 140 5.39 -12.10 8.04
CA GLU A 140 4.16 -12.84 8.35
C GLU A 140 3.38 -12.13 9.46
N PHE A 141 2.14 -11.74 9.18
CA PHE A 141 1.15 -11.40 10.21
C PHE A 141 0.45 -12.68 10.63
N PHE A 142 0.58 -13.09 11.89
CA PHE A 142 0.11 -14.39 12.36
C PHE A 142 -0.53 -14.34 13.75
N ASP A 143 -1.25 -15.41 14.10
CA ASP A 143 -1.74 -15.66 15.46
C ASP A 143 -1.53 -17.16 15.78
N TYR A 144 -1.02 -17.48 16.97
CA TYR A 144 -0.80 -18.86 17.43
C TYR A 144 -2.08 -19.72 17.48
N MET A 145 -3.24 -19.09 17.55
CA MET A 145 -4.54 -19.76 17.60
C MET A 145 -5.25 -19.81 16.24
N CYS A 146 -4.60 -19.33 15.16
CA CYS A 146 -5.13 -19.41 13.82
C CYS A 146 -4.77 -20.74 13.13
N HIS A 147 -5.79 -21.49 12.72
CA HIS A 147 -5.63 -22.77 12.01
C HIS A 147 -4.74 -22.66 10.77
N PHE A 148 -4.92 -21.62 9.95
CA PHE A 148 -4.14 -21.43 8.73
C PHE A 148 -2.69 -21.01 9.02
N CYS A 149 -2.43 -20.32 10.12
CA CYS A 149 -1.05 -20.04 10.56
C CYS A 149 -0.34 -21.34 10.94
N GLN A 150 -1.02 -22.20 11.72
CA GLN A 150 -0.50 -23.51 12.11
C GLN A 150 -0.21 -24.40 10.89
N GLN A 151 -1.04 -24.34 9.84
CA GLN A 151 -0.81 -25.06 8.58
C GLN A 151 0.34 -24.51 7.74
N SER A 152 0.54 -23.19 7.74
CA SER A 152 1.59 -22.53 6.94
C SER A 152 2.96 -22.49 7.63
N SER A 153 3.03 -22.58 8.95
CA SER A 153 4.28 -22.65 9.72
C SER A 153 5.29 -23.68 9.16
N PRO A 154 4.94 -24.96 8.90
CA PRO A 154 5.88 -25.92 8.31
C PRO A 154 6.22 -25.62 6.84
N VAL A 155 5.38 -24.89 6.11
CA VAL A 155 5.69 -24.43 4.74
C VAL A 155 6.73 -23.31 4.80
N LEU A 156 6.56 -22.35 5.71
CA LEU A 156 7.49 -21.27 5.95
C LEU A 156 8.86 -21.80 6.42
N GLU A 157 8.88 -22.75 7.35
CA GLU A 157 10.12 -23.38 7.84
C GLU A 157 10.94 -24.03 6.71
N LYS A 158 10.27 -24.74 5.81
CA LYS A 158 10.92 -25.32 4.61
C LYS A 158 11.45 -24.23 3.68
N ALA A 159 10.69 -23.16 3.46
CA ALA A 159 11.11 -22.05 2.60
C ALA A 159 12.34 -21.32 3.18
N ILE A 160 12.34 -21.03 4.48
CA ILE A 160 13.49 -20.45 5.20
C ILE A 160 14.71 -21.36 5.09
N SER A 161 14.52 -22.66 5.32
CA SER A 161 15.61 -23.64 5.26
C SER A 161 16.25 -23.72 3.87
N ALA A 162 15.44 -23.62 2.81
CA ALA A 162 15.87 -23.66 1.42
C ALA A 162 16.50 -22.34 0.91
N ASN A 163 16.16 -21.20 1.51
CA ASN A 163 16.59 -19.87 1.05
C ASN A 163 17.49 -19.19 2.08
N LYS A 164 18.81 -19.39 1.97
CA LYS A 164 19.79 -18.84 2.94
C LYS A 164 19.92 -17.31 2.95
N ASN A 165 19.36 -16.62 1.95
CA ASN A 165 19.42 -15.17 1.81
C ASN A 165 18.06 -14.48 2.12
N VAL A 166 17.20 -15.19 2.86
CA VAL A 166 15.89 -14.69 3.31
C VAL A 166 15.95 -14.42 4.80
N ARG A 167 15.38 -13.29 5.23
CA ARG A 167 15.08 -12.99 6.62
C ARG A 167 13.58 -12.93 6.82
N THR A 168 13.09 -13.61 7.83
CA THR A 168 11.66 -13.64 8.17
C THR A 168 11.38 -12.68 9.31
N PHE A 169 10.28 -11.94 9.22
CA PHE A 169 9.80 -11.01 10.25
C PHE A 169 8.42 -11.45 10.72
N PHE A 170 8.28 -11.67 12.01
CA PHE A 170 7.08 -12.22 12.62
C PHE A 170 6.30 -11.09 13.29
N LYS A 171 5.14 -10.74 12.71
CA LYS A 171 4.23 -9.72 13.23
C LYS A 171 3.09 -10.41 13.95
N ASP A 172 3.21 -10.54 15.26
CA ASP A 172 2.12 -11.03 16.10
C ASP A 172 0.87 -10.16 15.90
N PHE A 173 -0.16 -10.72 15.28
CA PHE A 173 -1.45 -10.10 14.98
C PHE A 173 -2.54 -10.86 15.73
N THR A 174 -2.65 -10.57 17.03
CA THR A 174 -3.36 -11.39 18.03
C THR A 174 -4.88 -11.20 17.98
N ILE A 175 -5.49 -11.41 16.80
CA ILE A 175 -6.93 -11.22 16.56
C ILE A 175 -7.83 -12.19 17.35
N PHE A 176 -7.26 -13.25 17.93
CA PHE A 176 -7.98 -14.21 18.77
C PHE A 176 -7.82 -13.93 20.28
N ALA A 177 -7.11 -12.88 20.69
CA ALA A 177 -6.82 -12.60 22.11
C ALA A 177 -8.07 -12.46 22.99
N ASP A 178 -9.18 -11.92 22.46
CA ASP A 178 -10.44 -11.80 23.18
C ASP A 178 -11.16 -13.14 23.38
N ARG A 179 -10.83 -14.15 22.56
CA ARG A 179 -11.47 -15.48 22.59
C ARG A 179 -10.63 -16.49 23.36
N THR A 180 -9.32 -16.33 23.34
CA THR A 180 -8.38 -17.25 23.98
C THR A 180 -7.14 -16.51 24.46
N PRO A 181 -6.75 -16.69 25.74
CA PRO A 181 -5.60 -15.99 26.30
C PRO A 181 -4.27 -16.39 25.62
N ILE A 182 -4.21 -17.55 24.96
CA ILE A 182 -2.99 -18.05 24.33
C ILE A 182 -2.53 -17.19 23.17
N SER A 183 -3.45 -16.60 22.41
CA SER A 183 -3.12 -15.70 21.31
C SER A 183 -2.23 -14.55 21.81
N GLY A 184 -2.70 -13.79 22.81
CA GLY A 184 -1.93 -12.69 23.40
C GLY A 184 -0.76 -13.14 24.30
N MET A 185 -0.94 -14.21 25.09
CA MET A 185 0.08 -14.68 26.02
C MET A 185 1.28 -15.29 25.28
N GLY A 186 1.04 -16.14 24.29
CA GLY A 186 2.07 -16.73 23.44
C GLY A 186 2.88 -15.66 22.71
N ALA A 187 2.21 -14.63 22.18
CA ALA A 187 2.86 -13.49 21.55
C ALA A 187 3.77 -12.72 22.52
N LYS A 188 3.29 -12.37 23.72
CA LYS A 188 4.11 -11.68 24.75
C LYS A 188 5.32 -12.52 25.18
N ILE A 189 5.13 -13.82 25.37
CA ILE A 189 6.23 -14.73 25.75
C ILE A 189 7.24 -14.86 24.61
N GLY A 190 6.79 -14.97 23.36
CA GLY A 190 7.67 -14.94 22.20
C GLY A 190 8.47 -13.64 22.13
N LEU A 191 7.83 -12.48 22.26
CA LEU A 191 8.51 -11.19 22.30
C LEU A 191 9.56 -11.09 23.42
N TYR A 192 9.24 -11.60 24.62
CA TYR A 192 10.21 -11.67 25.71
C TYR A 192 11.40 -12.57 25.34
N ILE A 193 11.13 -13.79 24.84
CA ILE A 193 12.18 -14.73 24.44
C ILE A 193 13.08 -14.11 23.37
N PHE A 194 12.50 -13.44 22.37
CA PHE A 194 13.27 -12.74 21.33
C PHE A 194 14.20 -11.68 21.93
N ARG A 195 13.69 -10.83 22.82
CA ARG A 195 14.48 -9.75 23.45
C ARG A 195 15.59 -10.26 24.35
N THR A 196 15.35 -11.34 25.08
CA THR A 196 16.26 -11.87 26.09
C THR A 196 17.26 -12.87 25.52
N TYR A 197 16.81 -13.71 24.59
CA TYR A 197 17.54 -14.88 24.10
C TYR A 197 17.88 -14.83 22.60
N GLY A 198 17.35 -13.86 21.87
CA GLY A 198 17.64 -13.65 20.46
C GLY A 198 16.79 -14.49 19.49
N GLN A 199 17.09 -14.32 18.20
CA GLN A 199 16.28 -14.85 17.10
C GLN A 199 16.14 -16.37 17.10
N ASP A 200 17.21 -17.11 17.36
CA ASP A 200 17.20 -18.58 17.27
C ASP A 200 16.26 -19.20 18.31
N LYS A 201 16.28 -18.63 19.52
CA LYS A 201 15.45 -19.08 20.64
C LYS A 201 13.98 -18.67 20.49
N TYR A 202 13.74 -17.50 19.90
CA TYR A 202 12.40 -17.14 19.45
C TYR A 202 11.87 -18.12 18.41
N TYR A 203 12.66 -18.41 17.38
CA TYR A 203 12.23 -19.26 16.27
C TYR A 203 11.92 -20.70 16.73
N GLU A 204 12.76 -21.25 17.62
CA GLU A 204 12.52 -22.54 18.27
C GLU A 204 11.19 -22.55 19.05
N PHE A 205 10.92 -21.50 19.83
CA PHE A 205 9.68 -21.35 20.58
C PHE A 205 8.46 -21.21 19.66
N HIS A 206 8.54 -20.32 18.66
CA HIS A 206 7.47 -20.03 17.72
C HIS A 206 7.00 -21.29 17.00
N ASN A 207 7.94 -22.04 16.40
CA ASN A 207 7.60 -23.26 15.65
C ASN A 207 6.99 -24.33 16.56
N LYS A 208 7.51 -24.51 17.79
CA LYS A 208 6.93 -25.48 18.73
C LYS A 208 5.54 -25.07 19.19
N LEU A 209 5.32 -23.80 19.51
CA LEU A 209 4.01 -23.33 19.94
C LEU A 209 2.98 -23.48 18.81
N MET A 210 3.32 -23.08 17.58
CA MET A 210 2.47 -23.30 16.40
C MET A 210 2.10 -24.77 16.19
N ASN A 211 3.08 -25.66 16.33
CA ASN A 211 2.85 -27.09 16.19
C ASN A 211 1.95 -27.64 17.30
N GLU A 212 2.20 -27.29 18.57
CA GLU A 212 1.41 -27.80 19.69
C GLU A 212 -0.04 -27.27 19.67
N THR A 213 -0.25 -25.97 19.38
CA THR A 213 -1.61 -25.42 19.24
C THR A 213 -2.34 -26.02 18.04
N GLY A 214 -1.61 -26.31 16.94
CA GLY A 214 -2.12 -27.02 15.79
C GLY A 214 -2.61 -28.43 16.11
N ILE A 215 -1.80 -29.21 16.84
CA ILE A 215 -2.15 -30.57 17.29
C ILE A 215 -3.37 -30.52 18.22
N ALA A 216 -3.40 -29.57 19.17
CA ALA A 216 -4.51 -29.40 20.09
C ALA A 216 -5.82 -29.11 19.32
N LEU A 217 -5.78 -28.17 18.39
CA LEU A 217 -6.94 -27.80 17.57
C LEU A 217 -7.45 -28.98 16.71
N GLN A 218 -6.55 -29.71 16.03
CA GLN A 218 -6.92 -30.90 15.26
C GLN A 218 -7.55 -32.00 16.13
N SER A 219 -7.06 -32.11 17.36
CA SER A 219 -7.58 -33.05 18.36
C SER A 219 -8.84 -32.55 19.08
N LYS A 220 -9.35 -31.36 18.72
CA LYS A 220 -10.47 -30.67 19.38
C LYS A 220 -10.25 -30.50 20.90
N LYS A 221 -8.99 -30.28 21.29
CA LYS A 221 -8.59 -29.99 22.67
C LYS A 221 -8.23 -28.52 22.79
N ASP A 222 -8.45 -27.97 23.98
CA ASP A 222 -7.97 -26.64 24.30
C ASP A 222 -6.45 -26.65 24.55
N TYR A 223 -5.78 -25.57 24.17
CA TYR A 223 -4.39 -25.32 24.55
C TYR A 223 -4.41 -24.29 25.68
N SER A 224 -4.08 -24.72 26.89
CA SER A 224 -4.22 -23.90 28.10
C SER A 224 -2.94 -23.15 28.45
N PRO A 225 -3.00 -22.12 29.32
CA PRO A 225 -1.80 -21.46 29.85
C PRO A 225 -0.81 -22.45 30.51
N GLN A 226 -1.30 -23.54 31.10
CA GLN A 226 -0.46 -24.60 31.68
C GLN A 226 0.29 -25.39 30.59
N ASN A 227 -0.31 -25.59 29.42
CA ASN A 227 0.40 -26.19 28.28
C ASN A 227 1.53 -25.26 27.82
N LEU A 228 1.26 -23.96 27.69
CA LEU A 228 2.27 -22.96 27.35
C LEU A 228 3.41 -22.93 28.37
N ALA A 229 3.09 -22.97 29.68
CA ALA A 229 4.10 -23.02 30.74
C ALA A 229 4.95 -24.30 30.66
N THR A 230 4.33 -25.43 30.34
CA THR A 230 5.04 -26.71 30.13
C THR A 230 6.01 -26.64 28.96
N LEU A 231 5.59 -26.04 27.83
CA LEU A 231 6.44 -25.81 26.67
C LEU A 231 7.65 -24.92 27.02
N VAL A 232 7.40 -23.78 27.67
CA VAL A 232 8.45 -22.82 28.08
C VAL A 232 9.45 -23.46 29.04
N HIS A 233 8.97 -24.23 30.02
CA HIS A 233 9.82 -24.98 30.93
C HIS A 233 10.65 -26.05 30.19
N GLY A 234 10.02 -26.80 29.27
CA GLY A 234 10.68 -27.83 28.47
C GLY A 234 11.77 -27.29 27.53
N LEU A 235 11.63 -26.04 27.08
CA LEU A 235 12.64 -25.31 26.30
C LEU A 235 13.79 -24.74 27.15
N GLY A 236 13.66 -24.76 28.48
CA GLY A 236 14.69 -24.31 29.39
C GLY A 236 14.65 -22.82 29.76
N TYR A 237 13.60 -22.08 29.38
CA TYR A 237 13.44 -20.66 29.71
C TYR A 237 12.82 -20.47 31.10
N LYS A 238 13.50 -21.03 32.12
CA LYS A 238 12.96 -21.13 33.49
C LYS A 238 12.86 -19.80 34.23
N ASP A 239 13.58 -18.76 33.80
CA ASP A 239 13.49 -17.41 34.36
C ASP A 239 12.12 -16.75 34.12
N ILE A 240 11.35 -17.28 33.16
CA ILE A 240 10.01 -16.76 32.80
C ILE A 240 8.93 -17.36 33.71
N LEU A 241 9.23 -18.40 34.49
CA LEU A 241 8.26 -19.14 35.29
C LEU A 241 8.66 -19.20 36.77
N ASP A 242 7.69 -19.15 37.67
CA ASP A 242 7.92 -19.50 39.06
C ASP A 242 7.95 -21.03 39.28
N GLU A 243 8.19 -21.46 40.51
CA GLU A 243 8.21 -22.88 40.90
C GLU A 243 6.87 -23.61 40.71
N HIS A 244 5.77 -22.86 40.51
CA HIS A 244 4.43 -23.37 40.27
C HIS A 244 4.02 -23.30 38.80
N GLY A 245 4.89 -22.79 37.91
CA GLY A 245 4.61 -22.62 36.49
C GLY A 245 3.78 -21.38 36.14
N ASN A 246 3.70 -20.38 37.01
CA ASN A 246 3.11 -19.09 36.67
C ASN A 246 4.13 -18.19 35.97
N PHE A 247 3.67 -17.42 34.97
CA PHE A 247 4.51 -16.50 34.23
C PHE A 247 4.94 -15.28 35.08
N LEU A 248 6.25 -15.07 35.18
CA LEU A 248 6.92 -14.02 35.96
C LEU A 248 7.15 -12.71 35.18
N LEU A 249 6.21 -12.31 34.34
CA LEU A 249 6.29 -11.01 33.66
C LEU A 249 5.75 -9.89 34.57
N THR A 250 6.60 -8.92 34.91
CA THR A 250 6.19 -7.73 35.68
C THR A 250 5.12 -6.94 34.92
N ALA A 251 4.28 -6.19 35.64
CA ALA A 251 3.23 -5.36 35.01
C ALA A 251 3.81 -4.42 33.95
N GLN A 252 4.89 -3.70 34.29
CA GLN A 252 5.59 -2.81 33.36
C GLN A 252 6.08 -3.53 32.11
N LEU A 253 6.67 -4.72 32.25
CA LEU A 253 7.14 -5.50 31.10
C LEU A 253 5.96 -5.97 30.23
N ARG A 254 4.86 -6.41 30.85
CA ARG A 254 3.65 -6.79 30.09
C ARG A 254 3.10 -5.62 29.28
N ASP A 255 3.11 -4.41 29.81
CA ASP A 255 2.66 -3.21 29.09
C ASP A 255 3.60 -2.87 27.92
N GLN A 256 4.92 -2.97 28.14
CA GLN A 256 5.90 -2.77 27.07
C GLN A 256 5.76 -3.78 25.92
N LEU A 257 5.43 -5.04 26.24
CA LEU A 257 5.19 -6.07 25.24
C LEU A 257 3.84 -5.87 24.56
N GLN A 258 2.81 -5.45 25.30
CA GLN A 258 1.51 -5.10 24.74
C GLN A 258 1.61 -3.98 23.71
N ASN A 259 2.42 -2.94 23.94
CA ASN A 259 2.63 -1.87 22.98
C ASN A 259 3.15 -2.36 21.62
N VAL A 260 3.95 -3.43 21.59
CA VAL A 260 4.41 -4.03 20.32
C VAL A 260 3.26 -4.73 19.60
N LEU A 261 2.41 -5.46 20.34
CA LEU A 261 1.23 -6.09 19.78
C LEU A 261 0.25 -5.05 19.24
N ASP A 262 -0.01 -3.98 19.99
CA ASP A 262 -0.88 -2.88 19.56
C ASP A 262 -0.34 -2.18 18.31
N ALA A 263 0.98 -1.97 18.22
CA ALA A 263 1.61 -1.43 17.03
C ALA A 263 1.44 -2.36 15.81
N ASN A 264 1.53 -3.67 15.99
CA ASN A 264 1.25 -4.65 14.92
C ASN A 264 -0.23 -4.65 14.51
N MET A 265 -1.16 -4.55 15.46
CA MET A 265 -2.60 -4.43 15.20
C MET A 265 -2.89 -3.16 14.38
N MET A 266 -2.35 -2.01 14.79
CA MET A 266 -2.48 -0.74 14.06
C MET A 266 -1.86 -0.79 12.66
N LEU A 267 -0.74 -1.51 12.51
CA LEU A 267 -0.11 -1.71 11.21
C LEU A 267 -0.98 -2.59 10.30
N ALA A 268 -1.54 -3.68 10.83
CA ALA A 268 -2.47 -4.54 10.10
C ALA A 268 -3.71 -3.75 9.65
N ASP A 269 -4.30 -2.95 10.55
CA ASP A 269 -5.43 -2.07 10.23
C ASP A 269 -5.08 -1.07 9.12
N LYS A 270 -3.91 -0.40 9.22
CA LYS A 270 -3.41 0.53 8.19
C LYS A 270 -3.25 -0.13 6.83
N LEU A 271 -2.87 -1.41 6.81
CA LEU A 271 -2.71 -2.22 5.59
C LEU A 271 -4.01 -2.93 5.16
N ASN A 272 -5.13 -2.69 5.86
CA ASN A 272 -6.43 -3.32 5.65
C ASN A 272 -6.40 -4.85 5.74
N TYR A 273 -5.64 -5.40 6.70
CA TYR A 273 -5.63 -6.83 6.99
C TYR A 273 -6.62 -7.15 8.12
N SER A 274 -7.56 -8.05 7.84
CA SER A 274 -8.62 -8.44 8.77
C SER A 274 -8.53 -9.91 9.23
N GLY A 275 -7.48 -10.62 8.83
CA GLY A 275 -7.31 -12.04 9.14
C GLY A 275 -5.86 -12.47 9.08
N THR A 276 -5.61 -13.70 9.53
CA THR A 276 -4.29 -14.33 9.55
C THR A 276 -4.31 -15.70 8.86
N PRO A 277 -3.18 -16.15 8.28
CA PRO A 277 -1.95 -15.40 8.10
C PRO A 277 -2.06 -14.42 6.93
N VAL A 278 -1.21 -13.40 6.92
CA VAL A 278 -0.91 -12.60 5.72
C VAL A 278 0.60 -12.54 5.55
N PHE A 279 1.07 -12.97 4.38
CA PHE A 279 2.49 -12.91 4.03
C PHE A 279 2.76 -11.73 3.10
N ILE A 280 3.87 -11.04 3.36
CA ILE A 280 4.43 -10.03 2.46
C ILE A 280 5.86 -10.45 2.12
N ILE A 281 6.16 -10.56 0.84
CA ILE A 281 7.48 -10.93 0.35
C ILE A 281 8.01 -9.77 -0.49
N MET A 282 9.16 -9.22 -0.09
CA MET A 282 9.74 -8.04 -0.74
C MET A 282 11.27 -8.03 -0.64
N ASN A 283 11.91 -7.24 -1.50
CA ASN A 283 13.32 -6.92 -1.36
C ASN A 283 13.51 -5.98 -0.14
N ILE A 284 14.50 -6.25 0.70
CA ILE A 284 14.77 -5.48 1.94
C ILE A 284 15.27 -4.07 1.63
N LYS A 285 16.16 -3.92 0.64
CA LYS A 285 16.83 -2.65 0.33
C LYS A 285 15.94 -1.76 -0.54
N ASN A 286 15.41 -2.35 -1.61
CA ASN A 286 14.66 -1.64 -2.64
C ASN A 286 13.33 -2.35 -2.97
N PRO A 287 12.33 -2.33 -2.07
CA PRO A 287 11.03 -2.89 -2.38
C PRO A 287 10.34 -2.07 -3.47
N GLN A 288 9.73 -2.75 -4.43
CA GLN A 288 9.04 -2.16 -5.57
C GLN A 288 7.71 -2.88 -5.77
N ASN A 289 6.65 -2.16 -6.19
CA ASN A 289 5.33 -2.76 -6.39
C ASN A 289 5.36 -3.96 -7.34
N LYS A 290 6.21 -3.91 -8.37
CA LYS A 290 6.37 -5.00 -9.36
C LYS A 290 6.98 -6.28 -8.80
N THR A 291 7.79 -6.21 -7.74
CA THR A 291 8.54 -7.35 -7.16
C THR A 291 8.02 -7.76 -5.80
N THR A 292 7.24 -6.90 -5.13
CA THR A 292 6.57 -7.23 -3.89
C THR A 292 5.36 -8.12 -4.15
N THR A 293 5.13 -9.08 -3.26
CA THR A 293 3.98 -10.00 -3.31
C THR A 293 3.30 -10.02 -1.96
N ILE A 294 1.97 -9.90 -1.96
CA ILE A 294 1.13 -10.05 -0.77
C ILE A 294 0.34 -11.34 -0.96
N ILE A 295 0.36 -12.23 0.03
CA ILE A 295 -0.38 -13.49 0.02
C ILE A 295 -1.28 -13.54 1.26
N PRO A 296 -2.58 -13.25 1.10
CA PRO A 296 -3.56 -13.52 2.14
C PRO A 296 -3.77 -15.03 2.29
N GLY A 297 -3.83 -15.51 3.54
CA GLY A 297 -4.04 -16.92 3.86
C GLY A 297 -2.76 -17.77 3.78
N ALA A 298 -2.90 -19.06 4.08
CA ALA A 298 -1.79 -20.02 4.09
C ALA A 298 -1.29 -20.29 2.66
N PRO A 299 -0.05 -19.93 2.29
CA PRO A 299 0.52 -20.30 1.00
C PRO A 299 0.92 -21.78 0.99
N ASP A 300 0.85 -22.41 -0.19
CA ASP A 300 1.63 -23.62 -0.45
C ASP A 300 3.12 -23.28 -0.72
N SER A 301 3.97 -24.31 -0.71
CA SER A 301 5.41 -24.12 -0.89
C SER A 301 5.79 -23.52 -2.24
N TYR A 302 5.04 -23.84 -3.30
CA TYR A 302 5.32 -23.34 -4.64
C TYR A 302 5.05 -21.84 -4.73
N ARG A 303 3.89 -21.39 -4.26
CA ARG A 303 3.50 -19.98 -4.27
C ARG A 303 4.43 -19.13 -3.41
N LEU A 304 4.83 -19.62 -2.23
CA LEU A 304 5.78 -18.91 -1.37
C LEU A 304 7.15 -18.80 -2.03
N GLN A 305 7.64 -19.88 -2.65
CA GLN A 305 8.93 -19.87 -3.36
C GLN A 305 8.92 -18.90 -4.55
N GLN A 306 7.86 -18.89 -5.36
CA GLN A 306 7.74 -17.94 -6.47
C GLN A 306 7.76 -16.47 -6.00
N ALA A 307 7.12 -16.18 -4.87
CA ALA A 307 7.13 -14.84 -4.29
C ALA A 307 8.53 -14.44 -3.82
N ILE A 308 9.28 -15.38 -3.22
CA ILE A 308 10.67 -15.19 -2.81
C ILE A 308 11.55 -14.91 -4.04
N ASP A 309 11.43 -15.71 -5.09
CA ASP A 309 12.26 -15.54 -6.30
C ASP A 309 11.95 -14.22 -7.00
N LYS A 310 10.66 -13.87 -7.13
CA LYS A 310 10.24 -12.57 -7.67
C LYS A 310 10.80 -11.37 -6.90
N ALA A 311 10.98 -11.50 -5.59
CA ALA A 311 11.57 -10.44 -4.76
C ALA A 311 13.11 -10.33 -4.90
N LYS A 312 13.78 -11.38 -5.41
CA LYS A 312 15.23 -11.37 -5.70
C LYS A 312 15.57 -10.61 -6.98
N ASP A 313 14.65 -10.54 -7.94
CA ASP A 313 14.87 -9.97 -9.30
C ASP A 313 14.98 -8.42 -9.33
N ASN A 314 15.55 -7.80 -8.28
CA ASN A 314 15.74 -6.34 -8.15
C ASN A 314 17.21 -5.94 -8.04
#